data_AF-A0A9R1V143-F1
#
_entry.id   AF-A0A9R1V143-F1
#
_cell.length_a   1.000
_cell.length_b   1.000
_cell.length_c   1.000
_cell.angle_alpha   90.00
_cell.angle_beta   90.00
_cell.angle_gamma   90.00
#
_symmetry.space_group_name_H-M   'P 1'
#
loop_
_entity.id
_entity.type
_entity.pdbx_description
1 polymer ?
#
loop_
_entity_poly.entity_id
_entity_poly.type
_entity_poly.pdbx_seq_one_letter_code
_entity_poly.pdbx_strand_id
1 'polypeptide(L)'
;MMVTVDGGRTFVADAVIVSVPIGVLKANLIEFEPKLDLGMGNKNKIALHFDHVFWPNVELLGTVAPTSYSCGYFLNLHKATGNPVLVYMAAGRFAYDLENLSKEDATKFAMVQLKKMFPEATEPVQYLVSHWGTNPNTFWSASPTKSMQSNIILLAPKISASITNNGY
;
A
#
# COMPACT_ATOMS: atom_id res chain seq x y z
N MET A 1 -26.65 -22.77 -9.07
CA MET A 1 -26.59 -21.43 -8.46
C MET A 1 -27.94 -20.73 -8.64
N MET A 2 -28.37 -19.94 -7.66
CA MET A 2 -29.63 -19.20 -7.68
C MET A 2 -29.36 -17.71 -7.54
N VAL A 3 -29.97 -16.88 -8.38
CA VAL A 3 -29.85 -15.42 -8.35
C VAL A 3 -31.24 -14.81 -8.21
N THR A 4 -31.45 -14.02 -7.15
CA THR A 4 -32.67 -13.25 -6.94
C THR A 4 -32.39 -11.79 -7.27
N VAL A 5 -33.15 -11.21 -8.19
CA VAL A 5 -33.02 -9.79 -8.55
C VAL A 5 -34.04 -8.94 -7.80
N ASP A 6 -33.81 -7.63 -7.78
CA ASP A 6 -34.79 -6.68 -7.25
C ASP A 6 -36.16 -6.86 -7.96
N GLY A 7 -37.22 -6.93 -7.16
CA GLY A 7 -38.55 -7.35 -7.61
C GLY A 7 -38.85 -8.86 -7.54
N GLY A 8 -37.97 -9.65 -6.92
CA GLY A 8 -38.26 -11.03 -6.49
C GLY A 8 -38.22 -12.11 -7.59
N ARG A 9 -37.74 -11.77 -8.79
CA ARG A 9 -37.53 -12.76 -9.87
C ARG A 9 -36.28 -13.58 -9.59
N THR A 10 -36.36 -14.88 -9.82
CA THR A 10 -35.27 -15.82 -9.55
C THR A 10 -34.81 -16.50 -10.83
N PHE A 11 -33.49 -16.65 -10.97
CA PHE A 11 -32.83 -17.39 -12.05
C PHE A 11 -32.01 -18.54 -11.48
N VAL A 12 -32.03 -19.69 -12.16
CA VAL A 12 -31.25 -20.86 -11.79
C VAL A 12 -30.34 -21.24 -12.95
N ALA A 13 -29.05 -21.42 -12.66
CA ALA A 13 -28.03 -21.80 -13.64
C ALA A 13 -26.87 -22.56 -12.97
N ASP A 14 -26.07 -23.28 -13.75
CA ASP A 14 -24.89 -24.00 -13.23
C ASP A 14 -23.76 -23.04 -12.80
N ALA A 15 -23.67 -21.87 -13.43
CA ALA A 15 -22.67 -20.84 -13.14
C ALA A 15 -23.25 -19.42 -13.26
N VAL A 16 -22.64 -18.46 -12.54
CA VAL A 16 -23.00 -17.03 -12.56
C VAL A 16 -21.72 -16.21 -12.79
N ILE A 17 -21.76 -15.27 -13.73
CA ILE A 17 -20.67 -14.31 -13.97
C ILE A 17 -21.09 -12.95 -13.40
N VAL A 18 -20.37 -12.46 -12.39
CA VAL A 18 -20.61 -11.14 -11.79
C VAL A 18 -19.55 -10.16 -12.30
N SER A 19 -19.94 -9.25 -13.19
CA SER A 19 -19.05 -8.28 -13.84
C SER A 19 -19.30 -6.83 -13.41
N VAL A 20 -19.81 -6.62 -12.19
CA VAL A 20 -20.06 -5.28 -11.66
C VAL A 20 -18.77 -4.61 -11.19
N PRO A 21 -18.69 -3.26 -11.16
CA PRO A 21 -17.54 -2.56 -10.61
C PRO A 21 -17.24 -2.99 -9.16
N ILE A 22 -15.97 -3.04 -8.77
CA ILE A 22 -15.58 -3.40 -7.40
C ILE A 22 -16.21 -2.48 -6.33
N GLY A 23 -16.54 -1.23 -6.67
CA GLY A 23 -17.28 -0.33 -5.78
C GLY A 23 -18.70 -0.84 -5.46
N VAL A 24 -19.37 -1.48 -6.43
CA VAL A 24 -20.70 -2.09 -6.24
C VAL A 24 -20.59 -3.31 -5.33
N LEU A 25 -19.56 -4.12 -5.53
CA LEU A 25 -19.31 -5.28 -4.67
C LEU A 25 -19.01 -4.87 -3.22
N LYS A 26 -18.25 -3.78 -3.01
CA LYS A 26 -17.90 -3.25 -1.69
C LYS A 26 -19.07 -2.59 -0.97
N ALA A 27 -20.03 -2.04 -1.72
CA ALA A 27 -21.21 -1.41 -1.15
C ALA A 27 -22.22 -2.43 -0.58
N ASN A 28 -21.92 -3.73 -0.62
CA ASN A 28 -22.81 -4.82 -0.20
C ASN A 28 -24.20 -4.73 -0.86
N LEU A 29 -24.26 -4.21 -2.09
CA LEU A 29 -25.51 -4.12 -2.88
C LEU A 29 -25.90 -5.47 -3.49
N ILE A 30 -25.00 -6.46 -3.43
CA ILE A 30 -25.23 -7.83 -3.87
C ILE A 30 -24.88 -8.74 -2.70
N GLU A 31 -25.83 -9.55 -2.27
CA GLU A 31 -25.63 -10.55 -1.23
C GLU A 31 -25.08 -11.83 -1.85
N PHE A 32 -23.98 -12.33 -1.29
CA PHE A 32 -23.36 -13.59 -1.70
C PHE A 32 -23.50 -14.60 -0.57
N GLU A 33 -23.97 -15.80 -0.88
CA GLU A 33 -23.99 -16.93 0.03
C GLU A 33 -23.23 -18.12 -0.60
N PRO A 34 -22.11 -18.56 -0.01
CA PRO A 34 -21.43 -18.00 1.15
C PRO A 34 -20.84 -16.61 0.89
N LYS A 35 -20.62 -15.83 1.97
CA LYS A 35 -20.16 -14.44 1.90
C LYS A 35 -18.89 -14.31 1.07
N LEU A 36 -18.90 -13.39 0.10
CA LEU A 36 -17.75 -13.08 -0.74
C LEU A 36 -16.75 -12.21 0.03
N ASP A 37 -15.56 -12.74 0.30
CA ASP A 37 -14.45 -11.98 0.89
C ASP A 37 -13.63 -11.31 -0.22
N LEU A 38 -13.87 -10.02 -0.42
CA LEU A 38 -13.13 -9.20 -1.36
C LEU A 38 -11.95 -8.57 -0.64
N GLY A 39 -10.96 -9.41 -0.33
CA GLY A 39 -9.71 -8.99 0.29
C GLY A 39 -9.16 -7.74 -0.39
N MET A 40 -9.30 -6.59 0.26
CA MET A 40 -8.67 -5.37 -0.21
C MET A 40 -7.20 -5.53 0.08
N GLY A 41 -6.38 -5.58 -0.97
CA GLY A 41 -4.94 -5.45 -0.80
C GLY A 41 -4.65 -4.10 -0.18
N ASN A 42 -4.46 -4.05 1.13
CA ASN A 42 -4.07 -2.86 1.87
C ASN A 42 -2.64 -2.51 1.45
N LYS A 43 -2.51 -1.64 0.44
CA LYS A 43 -1.20 -1.19 -0.05
C LYS A 43 -0.69 -0.04 0.80
N ASN A 44 -0.54 -0.28 2.10
CA ASN A 44 0.11 0.67 2.99
C ASN A 44 1.58 0.84 2.57
N LYS A 45 2.02 2.09 2.58
CA LYS A 45 3.35 2.52 2.16
C LYS A 45 4.04 3.20 3.33
N ILE A 46 5.34 2.97 3.43
CA ILE A 46 6.20 3.64 4.40
C ILE A 46 7.25 4.41 3.61
N ALA A 47 7.15 5.73 3.60
CA ALA A 47 8.16 6.61 3.01
C ALA A 47 9.22 6.92 4.06
N LEU A 48 10.49 6.77 3.69
CA LEU A 48 11.67 6.98 4.53
C LEU A 48 12.57 8.00 3.84
N HIS A 49 12.87 9.10 4.52
CA HIS A 49 13.78 10.15 4.06
C HIS A 49 15.10 10.08 4.84
N PHE A 50 16.22 10.09 4.13
CA PHE A 50 17.56 9.94 4.70
C PHE A 50 18.42 11.19 4.44
N ASP A 51 19.51 11.37 5.18
CA ASP A 51 20.44 12.51 4.93
C ASP A 51 21.21 12.36 3.62
N HIS A 52 21.50 11.13 3.20
CA HIS A 52 22.25 10.82 1.98
C HIS A 52 21.79 9.50 1.36
N VAL A 53 22.09 9.33 0.07
CA VAL A 53 21.81 8.10 -0.68
C VAL A 53 22.92 7.09 -0.40
N PHE A 54 22.57 5.94 0.19
CA PHE A 54 23.49 4.83 0.46
C PHE A 54 23.18 3.57 -0.36
N TRP A 55 22.16 3.61 -1.22
CA TRP A 55 21.74 2.50 -2.09
C TRP A 55 22.16 2.74 -3.55
N PRO A 56 22.27 1.68 -4.38
CA PRO A 56 22.63 1.83 -5.78
C PRO A 56 21.54 2.57 -6.57
N ASN A 57 21.93 3.20 -7.69
CA ASN A 57 21.00 3.93 -8.57
C ASN A 57 20.11 2.98 -9.40
N VAL A 58 19.19 2.29 -8.72
CA VAL A 58 18.20 1.38 -9.30
C VAL A 58 16.78 1.87 -8.98
N GLU A 59 15.78 1.38 -9.71
CA GLU A 59 14.38 1.79 -9.48
C GLU A 59 13.75 1.07 -8.28
N LEU A 60 14.07 -0.20 -8.10
CA LEU A 60 13.47 -1.08 -7.12
C LEU A 60 14.55 -1.89 -6.40
N LEU A 61 14.39 -2.03 -5.09
CA LEU A 61 15.22 -2.88 -4.22
C LEU A 61 14.30 -3.91 -3.58
N GLY A 62 14.34 -5.14 -4.10
CA GLY A 62 13.50 -6.24 -3.60
C GLY A 62 14.12 -6.93 -2.39
N THR A 63 13.31 -7.23 -1.37
CA THR A 63 13.75 -8.03 -0.23
C THR A 63 13.30 -9.47 -0.41
N VAL A 64 14.23 -10.41 -0.48
CA VAL A 64 13.90 -11.84 -0.47
C VAL A 64 13.71 -12.27 0.98
N ALA A 65 12.46 -12.54 1.34
CA ALA A 65 12.13 -13.09 2.64
C ALA A 65 12.06 -14.62 2.57
N PRO A 66 12.55 -15.34 3.61
CA PRO A 66 12.38 -16.79 3.70
C PRO A 66 10.91 -17.21 3.87
N THR A 67 10.02 -16.27 4.22
CA THR A 67 8.59 -16.49 4.37
C THR A 67 7.80 -15.43 3.59
N SER A 68 6.60 -15.80 3.11
CA SER A 68 5.68 -14.87 2.44
C SER A 68 5.16 -13.73 3.35
N TYR A 69 5.50 -13.78 4.64
CA TYR A 69 5.13 -12.77 5.63
C TYR A 69 5.89 -11.45 5.42
N SER A 70 7.18 -11.49 5.06
CA SER A 70 8.02 -10.29 4.95
C SER A 70 8.43 -9.95 3.51
N CYS A 71 7.63 -10.41 2.54
CA CYS A 71 7.87 -10.07 1.14
C CYS A 71 7.51 -8.59 0.89
N GLY A 72 8.43 -7.86 0.27
CA GLY A 72 8.30 -6.44 0.02
C GLY A 72 9.39 -5.91 -0.90
N TYR A 73 9.27 -4.65 -1.28
CA TYR A 73 10.31 -3.96 -2.03
C TYR A 73 10.34 -2.48 -1.67
N PHE A 74 11.50 -1.86 -1.85
CA PHE A 74 11.67 -0.42 -1.74
C PHE A 74 11.67 0.19 -3.13
N LEU A 75 10.87 1.23 -3.31
CA LEU A 75 10.89 2.09 -4.49
C LEU A 75 11.85 3.25 -4.24
N ASN A 76 12.79 3.46 -5.16
CA ASN A 76 13.74 4.55 -5.10
C ASN A 76 13.17 5.83 -5.72
N LEU A 77 12.74 6.79 -4.88
CA LEU A 77 12.24 8.08 -5.35
C LEU A 77 13.34 9.08 -5.65
N HIS A 78 14.59 8.82 -5.25
CA HIS A 78 15.72 9.67 -5.62
C HIS A 78 15.87 9.78 -7.13
N LYS A 79 15.64 8.69 -7.87
CA LYS A 79 15.73 8.70 -9.35
C LYS A 79 14.72 9.64 -10.02
N ALA A 80 13.54 9.82 -9.42
CA ALA A 80 12.47 10.65 -9.98
C ALA A 80 12.44 12.08 -9.42
N THR A 81 12.91 12.28 -8.18
CA THR A 81 12.73 13.54 -7.45
C THR A 81 14.04 14.22 -7.03
N GLY A 82 15.18 13.53 -7.14
CA GLY A 82 16.47 13.98 -6.62
C GLY A 82 16.59 13.93 -5.09
N ASN A 83 15.53 13.57 -4.36
CA ASN A 83 15.55 13.51 -2.90
C ASN A 83 15.90 12.10 -2.41
N PRO A 84 16.71 11.96 -1.34
CA PRO A 84 17.12 10.67 -0.76
C PRO A 84 15.96 9.97 -0.03
N VAL A 85 14.98 9.50 -0.80
CA VAL A 85 13.75 8.89 -0.30
C VAL A 85 13.57 7.48 -0.84
N LEU A 86 13.33 6.53 0.07
CA LEU A 86 12.87 5.19 -0.24
C LEU A 86 11.44 4.98 0.24
N VAL A 87 10.62 4.32 -0.57
CA VAL A 87 9.26 3.94 -0.18
C VAL A 87 9.16 2.42 -0.07
N TYR A 88 9.00 1.92 1.14
CA TYR A 88 8.72 0.50 1.36
C TYR A 88 7.27 0.19 1.00
N MET A 89 7.13 -0.78 0.10
CA MET A 89 5.87 -1.33 -0.38
C MET A 89 5.66 -2.69 0.27
N ALA A 90 4.85 -2.72 1.33
CA ALA A 90 4.48 -3.95 2.01
C ALA A 90 3.61 -4.83 1.10
N ALA A 91 3.90 -6.13 1.08
CA ALA A 91 3.08 -7.14 0.41
C ALA A 91 2.77 -8.31 1.35
N GLY A 92 1.84 -9.17 0.94
CA GLY A 92 1.47 -10.37 1.69
C GLY A 92 0.76 -10.06 3.02
N ARG A 93 0.93 -10.95 4.00
CA ARG A 93 0.24 -10.86 5.31
C ARG A 93 0.65 -9.62 6.11
N PHE A 94 1.92 -9.20 6.01
CA PHE A 94 2.39 -8.00 6.69
C PHE A 94 1.68 -6.73 6.21
N ALA A 95 1.20 -6.67 4.97
CA ALA A 95 0.44 -5.53 4.47
C ALA A 95 -0.88 -5.32 5.23
N TYR A 96 -1.49 -6.39 5.74
CA TYR A 96 -2.68 -6.33 6.60
C TYR A 96 -2.33 -5.95 8.03
N ASP A 97 -1.27 -6.55 8.59
CA ASP A 97 -0.83 -6.25 9.96
C ASP A 97 -0.35 -4.79 10.09
N LEU A 98 0.19 -4.22 9.01
CA LEU A 98 0.66 -2.84 8.94
C LEU A 98 -0.44 -1.81 9.28
N GLU A 99 -1.73 -2.15 9.14
CA GLU A 99 -2.83 -1.25 9.56
C GLU A 99 -2.99 -1.11 11.07
N ASN A 100 -2.55 -2.12 11.81
CA ASN A 100 -2.70 -2.17 13.26
C ASN A 100 -1.40 -1.79 13.99
N LEU A 101 -0.32 -1.51 13.25
CA LEU A 101 0.96 -1.10 13.81
C LEU A 101 1.02 0.41 14.05
N SER A 102 1.79 0.80 15.07
CA SER A 102 2.19 2.20 15.23
C SER A 102 3.08 2.62 14.05
N LYS A 103 3.19 3.94 13.80
CA LYS A 103 4.05 4.45 12.73
C LYS A 103 5.52 4.10 13.00
N GLU A 104 5.89 4.07 14.27
CA GLU A 104 7.22 3.75 14.78
C GLU A 104 7.55 2.28 14.52
N ASP A 105 6.65 1.36 14.85
CA ASP A 105 6.84 -0.08 14.63
C ASP A 105 6.87 -0.44 13.15
N ALA A 106 6.00 0.18 12.35
CA ALA A 106 6.00 0.08 10.90
C ALA A 106 7.36 0.50 10.31
N THR A 107 7.85 1.67 10.73
CA THR A 107 9.13 2.22 10.28
C THR A 107 10.29 1.33 10.70
N LYS A 108 10.29 0.87 11.95
CA LYS A 108 11.29 -0.06 12.47
C LYS A 108 11.32 -1.36 11.66
N PHE A 109 10.16 -1.90 11.28
CA PHE A 109 10.10 -3.08 10.42
C PHE A 109 10.73 -2.82 9.05
N ALA A 110 10.38 -1.71 8.40
CA ALA A 110 10.98 -1.34 7.12
C ALA A 110 12.51 -1.18 7.25
N MET A 111 12.98 -0.53 8.30
CA MET A 111 14.42 -0.37 8.56
C MET A 111 15.12 -1.71 8.79
N VAL A 112 14.49 -2.67 9.46
CA VAL A 112 15.05 -4.03 9.60
C VAL A 112 15.23 -4.70 8.23
N GLN A 113 14.26 -4.57 7.33
CA GLN A 113 14.40 -5.13 5.98
C GLN A 113 15.45 -4.38 5.16
N LEU A 114 15.55 -3.07 5.32
CA LEU A 114 16.55 -2.24 4.64
C LEU A 114 17.97 -2.58 5.10
N LYS A 115 18.17 -2.75 6.42
CA LYS A 115 19.46 -3.12 7.01
C LYS A 115 19.95 -4.51 6.62
N LYS A 116 19.06 -5.42 6.23
CA LYS A 116 19.46 -6.71 5.64
C LYS A 116 20.13 -6.55 4.27
N MET A 117 19.71 -5.54 3.50
CA MET A 117 20.32 -5.23 2.19
C MET A 117 21.52 -4.29 2.33
N PHE A 118 21.43 -3.34 3.27
CA PHE A 118 22.45 -2.31 3.52
C PHE A 118 22.71 -2.21 5.03
N PRO A 119 23.65 -3.01 5.58
CA PRO A 119 23.94 -3.01 7.02
C PRO A 119 24.32 -1.63 7.57
N GLU A 120 24.94 -0.79 6.74
CA GLU A 120 25.35 0.58 7.05
C GLU A 120 24.22 1.63 6.89
N ALA A 121 22.98 1.20 6.62
CA ALA A 121 21.86 2.13 6.45
C ALA A 121 21.63 2.95 7.73
N THR A 122 21.69 4.27 7.59
CA THR A 122 21.39 5.21 8.68
C THR A 122 19.91 5.23 8.99
N GLU A 123 19.54 5.70 10.19
CA GLU A 123 18.13 5.95 10.51
C GLU A 123 17.56 7.06 9.61
N PRO A 124 16.26 6.99 9.26
CA PRO A 124 15.62 8.02 8.48
C PRO A 124 15.45 9.29 9.32
N VAL A 125 15.72 10.44 8.73
CA VAL A 125 15.51 11.77 9.32
C VAL A 125 14.01 12.04 9.50
N GLN A 126 13.20 11.55 8.56
CA GLN A 126 11.75 11.66 8.59
C GLN A 126 11.11 10.42 7.96
N TYR A 127 9.93 10.06 8.45
CA TYR A 127 9.14 8.95 7.91
C TYR A 127 7.65 9.27 7.86
N LEU A 128 6.96 8.66 6.89
CA LEU A 128 5.51 8.77 6.74
C LEU A 128 4.91 7.41 6.42
N VAL A 129 3.95 6.98 7.25
CA VAL A 129 3.21 5.73 7.07
C VAL A 129 1.78 6.05 6.65
N SER A 130 1.37 5.53 5.49
CA SER A 130 -0.02 5.66 5.02
C SER A 130 -0.88 4.53 5.58
N HIS A 131 -2.07 4.86 6.08
CA HIS A 131 -3.09 3.90 6.49
C HIS A 131 -4.31 4.07 5.57
N TRP A 132 -4.39 3.25 4.52
CA TRP A 132 -5.38 3.43 3.46
C TRP A 132 -6.69 2.67 3.70
N GLY A 133 -6.68 1.56 4.45
CA GLY A 133 -7.89 0.81 4.78
C GLY A 133 -8.76 1.44 5.85
N THR A 134 -8.22 2.36 6.67
CA THR A 134 -8.98 3.09 7.70
C THR A 134 -9.46 4.48 7.27
N ASN A 135 -9.11 4.93 6.07
CA ASN A 135 -9.54 6.24 5.57
C ASN A 135 -10.90 6.13 4.86
N PRO A 136 -11.97 6.78 5.37
CA PRO A 136 -13.32 6.72 4.77
C PRO A 136 -13.39 7.28 3.34
N ASN A 137 -12.42 8.10 2.93
CA ASN A 137 -12.40 8.75 1.62
C ASN A 137 -11.67 7.94 0.52
N THR A 138 -11.09 6.78 0.83
CA THR A 138 -10.32 5.97 -0.15
C THR A 138 -11.08 4.83 -0.82
N PHE A 139 -12.37 4.66 -0.51
CA PHE A 139 -13.25 3.70 -1.20
C PHE A 139 -13.31 3.89 -2.72
N TRP A 140 -13.03 5.09 -3.23
CA TRP A 140 -13.04 5.39 -4.67
C TRP A 140 -11.78 4.95 -5.44
N SER A 141 -10.69 4.61 -4.77
CA SER A 141 -9.36 4.47 -5.42
C SER A 141 -9.06 3.08 -6.00
N ALA A 142 -10.08 2.35 -6.48
CA ALA A 142 -9.88 1.11 -7.21
C ALA A 142 -9.74 1.35 -8.72
N SER A 143 -8.57 1.82 -9.13
CA SER A 143 -8.07 1.68 -10.50
C SER A 143 -6.59 1.25 -10.43
N PRO A 144 -6.22 0.03 -10.85
CA PRO A 144 -4.89 -0.53 -10.59
C PRO A 144 -3.73 0.24 -11.23
N THR A 145 -4.00 1.04 -12.26
CA THR A 145 -2.98 1.62 -13.15
C THR A 145 -2.70 3.10 -12.93
N LYS A 146 -3.63 3.88 -12.37
CA LYS A 146 -3.46 5.33 -12.18
C LYS A 146 -3.04 5.76 -10.77
N SER A 147 -3.17 4.89 -9.76
CA SER A 147 -2.89 5.27 -8.37
C SER A 147 -1.38 5.35 -8.06
N MET A 148 -0.53 4.67 -8.84
CA MET A 148 0.89 4.56 -8.50
C MET A 148 1.66 5.88 -8.70
N GLN A 149 1.45 6.57 -9.83
CA GLN A 149 2.10 7.85 -10.12
C GLN A 149 1.49 9.00 -9.30
N SER A 150 0.16 9.09 -9.22
CA SER A 150 -0.52 10.19 -8.52
C SER A 150 -0.24 10.20 -7.01
N ASN A 151 -0.03 9.04 -6.39
CA ASN A 151 0.20 8.94 -4.95
C ASN A 151 1.66 9.20 -4.54
N ILE A 152 2.63 8.93 -5.43
CA ILE A 152 4.04 9.34 -5.23
C ILE A 152 4.15 10.87 -5.31
N ILE A 153 3.46 11.47 -6.28
CA ILE A 153 3.37 12.92 -6.46
C ILE A 153 2.65 13.61 -5.29
N LEU A 154 1.78 12.92 -4.54
CA LEU A 154 1.15 13.48 -3.33
C LEU A 154 2.04 13.36 -2.08
N LEU A 155 2.88 12.33 -2.01
CA LEU A 155 3.80 12.12 -0.90
C LEU A 155 5.01 13.06 -0.99
N ALA A 156 5.55 13.30 -2.19
CA ALA A 156 6.69 14.19 -2.40
C ALA A 156 6.48 15.62 -1.85
N PRO A 157 5.38 16.35 -2.12
CA PRO A 157 5.12 17.67 -1.56
C PRO A 157 4.70 17.62 -0.10
N LYS A 158 4.12 16.53 0.41
CA LYS A 158 3.88 16.37 1.87
C LYS A 158 5.18 16.17 2.64
N ILE A 159 6.10 15.38 2.10
CA ILE A 159 7.46 15.23 2.62
C ILE A 159 8.18 16.57 2.51
N SER A 160 8.13 17.24 1.36
CA SER A 160 8.71 18.58 1.17
C SER A 160 8.12 19.63 2.13
N ALA A 161 6.81 19.62 2.37
CA ALA A 161 6.14 20.55 3.27
C ALA A 161 6.46 20.28 4.75
N SER A 162 6.59 19.00 5.14
CA SER A 162 7.07 18.60 6.47
C SER A 162 8.55 18.91 6.67
N ILE A 163 9.35 18.96 5.59
CA ILE A 163 10.75 19.43 5.62
C ILE A 163 10.80 20.96 5.81
N THR A 164 9.94 21.73 5.12
CA THR A 164 9.96 23.20 5.23
C THR A 164 9.32 23.77 6.50
N ASN A 165 8.35 23.07 7.11
CA ASN A 165 7.67 23.57 8.32
C ASN A 165 8.43 23.33 9.64
N ASN A 166 9.58 22.67 9.62
CA ASN A 166 10.46 22.48 10.79
C ASN A 166 11.70 23.40 10.77
N GLY A 167 11.73 24.40 9.88
CA GLY A 167 12.75 25.43 9.86
C GLY A 167 12.13 26.80 10.05
N TYR A 168 11.84 27.17 11.31
CA TYR A 168 12.08 28.46 11.99
C TYR A 168 11.61 28.35 13.45
#